data_AF-A0A349LTY4-F1
#
_entry.id   AF-A0A349LTY4-F1
#
_cell.length_a   1.000
_cell.length_b   1.000
_cell.length_c   1.000
_cell.angle_alpha   90.00
_cell.angle_beta   90.00
_cell.angle_gamma   90.00
#
_symmetry.space_group_name_H-M   'P 1'
#
loop_
_entity.id
_entity.type
_entity.pdbx_description
1 polymer ?
#
loop_
_entity_poly.entity_id
_entity_poly.type
_entity_poly.pdbx_seq_one_letter_code
_entity_poly.pdbx_strand_id
1 'polypeptide(L)'
;PEWFMFDDVRFKNDMSGSFFKVDSSEAAWNSDAEYEDGNKAHRPGVKGGYFPVPPVDQHHDIRSAMCMVLEEMGQVVEAHHHEVATAGQNEIACRFNTLTKKADEIQVLKYVVHNVANMYGKTVTFMPKPIVGDNGSGMHCHMSLGKDGTNLFAGDKYAGLSETALYYIGGIIKHAKAINAFTNPSTNSYKRLVPHFEAPVMLAYSAKNRSASIRIPVVPSAKARRIEVRFPDPAANPYLGFVALLMAGLDGIQNKIHPGEAMDKDLYDLPPEEEALIPQVCGSLDEALDALDASRAIFTKGGVMSDDMIDAYIALKRAEAKRVSMAVHPLEYELYYSV
;
A
#
# COMPACT_ATOMS: atom_id res chain seq x y z
N PRO A 1 3.95 -0.46 -6.93
CA PRO A 1 2.62 -0.26 -6.32
C PRO A 1 1.67 -1.23 -6.99
N GLU A 2 0.73 -1.81 -6.28
CA GLU A 2 -0.22 -2.77 -6.85
C GLU A 2 -1.47 -2.03 -7.37
N TRP A 3 -2.24 -2.67 -8.27
CA TRP A 3 -3.51 -2.13 -8.79
C TRP A 3 -4.44 -3.24 -9.27
N PHE A 4 -5.69 -2.88 -9.55
CA PHE A 4 -6.67 -3.75 -10.19
C PHE A 4 -7.04 -3.27 -11.59
N MET A 5 -7.30 -4.21 -12.50
CA MET A 5 -7.76 -3.99 -13.87
C MET A 5 -9.12 -4.69 -14.08
N PHE A 6 -10.16 -3.90 -14.31
CA PHE A 6 -11.54 -4.33 -14.47
C PHE A 6 -12.05 -4.08 -15.89
N ASP A 7 -13.14 -4.76 -16.25
CA ASP A 7 -13.89 -4.56 -17.48
C ASP A 7 -15.05 -3.57 -17.31
N ASP A 8 -15.77 -3.67 -16.17
CA ASP A 8 -16.88 -2.78 -15.82
C ASP A 8 -16.76 -2.32 -14.36
N VAL A 9 -17.04 -1.04 -14.12
CA VAL A 9 -17.14 -0.49 -12.77
C VAL A 9 -18.31 0.47 -12.73
N ARG A 10 -19.27 0.20 -11.86
CA ARG A 10 -20.46 1.03 -11.64
C ARG A 10 -20.62 1.33 -10.17
N PHE A 11 -21.01 2.54 -9.83
CA PHE A 11 -21.34 2.93 -8.47
C PHE A 11 -22.43 3.99 -8.45
N LYS A 12 -23.17 4.05 -7.35
CA LYS A 12 -24.21 5.05 -7.08
C LYS A 12 -24.22 5.34 -5.58
N ASN A 13 -24.46 6.59 -5.22
CA ASN A 13 -24.67 7.00 -3.83
C ASN A 13 -25.56 8.25 -3.82
N ASP A 14 -26.87 8.05 -3.69
CA ASP A 14 -27.86 9.13 -3.60
C ASP A 14 -28.99 8.80 -2.62
N MET A 15 -30.02 9.66 -2.55
CA MET A 15 -31.14 9.49 -1.62
C MET A 15 -31.91 8.17 -1.80
N SER A 16 -31.86 7.56 -2.98
CA SER A 16 -32.54 6.29 -3.27
C SER A 16 -31.73 5.05 -2.88
N GLY A 17 -30.44 5.22 -2.57
CA GLY A 17 -29.58 4.14 -2.12
C GLY A 17 -28.13 4.26 -2.62
N SER A 18 -27.31 3.30 -2.20
CA SER A 18 -25.91 3.19 -2.57
C SER A 18 -25.55 1.79 -3.04
N PHE A 19 -24.68 1.71 -4.06
CA PHE A 19 -24.08 0.45 -4.50
C PHE A 19 -22.74 0.70 -5.18
N PHE A 20 -21.93 -0.34 -5.25
CA PHE A 20 -20.84 -0.46 -6.22
C PHE A 20 -20.84 -1.88 -6.77
N LYS A 21 -20.45 -2.02 -8.03
CA LYS A 21 -20.30 -3.30 -8.72
C LYS A 21 -19.08 -3.21 -9.63
N VAL A 22 -18.20 -4.18 -9.52
CA VAL A 22 -17.04 -4.35 -10.40
C VAL A 22 -17.22 -5.65 -11.17
N ASP A 23 -16.66 -5.69 -12.37
CA ASP A 23 -16.62 -6.91 -13.17
C ASP A 23 -15.29 -7.03 -13.90
N SER A 24 -14.86 -8.27 -14.12
CA SER A 24 -13.63 -8.61 -14.84
C SER A 24 -13.75 -9.99 -15.48
N SER A 25 -13.14 -10.14 -16.64
CA SER A 25 -13.02 -11.42 -17.34
C SER A 25 -12.28 -12.47 -16.52
N GLU A 26 -11.42 -12.05 -15.59
CA GLU A 26 -10.72 -12.92 -14.62
C GLU A 26 -11.48 -13.13 -13.30
N ALA A 27 -12.64 -12.51 -13.10
CA ALA A 27 -13.32 -12.57 -11.81
C ALA A 27 -13.87 -13.97 -11.50
N ALA A 28 -13.56 -14.50 -10.32
CA ALA A 28 -14.00 -15.83 -9.89
C ALA A 28 -15.53 -16.01 -9.92
N TRP A 29 -16.30 -14.93 -9.69
CA TRP A 29 -17.77 -14.96 -9.75
C TRP A 29 -18.34 -15.07 -11.16
N ASN A 30 -17.53 -14.99 -12.22
CA ASN A 30 -17.95 -15.20 -13.61
C ASN A 30 -17.76 -16.64 -14.10
N SER A 31 -17.59 -17.59 -13.18
CA SER A 31 -17.38 -19.00 -13.53
C SER A 31 -18.58 -19.64 -14.26
N ASP A 32 -19.80 -19.15 -14.00
CA ASP A 32 -21.05 -19.57 -14.63
C ASP A 32 -21.67 -18.52 -15.58
N ALA A 33 -21.00 -17.37 -15.76
CA ALA A 33 -21.51 -16.30 -16.62
C ALA A 33 -21.66 -16.75 -18.08
N GLU A 34 -22.75 -16.33 -18.72
CA GLU A 34 -23.00 -16.55 -20.14
C GLU A 34 -22.31 -15.46 -20.98
N TYR A 35 -21.59 -15.87 -22.01
CA TYR A 35 -20.94 -15.00 -22.98
C TYR A 35 -21.41 -15.38 -24.39
N GLU A 36 -21.50 -14.41 -25.30
CA GLU A 36 -21.95 -14.61 -26.68
C GLU A 36 -21.17 -15.73 -27.39
N ASP A 37 -19.84 -15.75 -27.22
CA ASP A 37 -18.95 -16.77 -27.80
C ASP A 37 -18.67 -17.98 -26.88
N GLY A 38 -19.42 -18.08 -25.76
CA GLY A 38 -19.28 -19.11 -24.74
C GLY A 38 -18.16 -18.85 -23.71
N ASN A 39 -18.38 -19.30 -22.47
CA ASN A 39 -17.46 -19.10 -21.34
C ASN A 39 -16.24 -20.03 -21.41
N LYS A 40 -15.02 -19.47 -21.47
CA LYS A 40 -13.76 -20.24 -21.55
C LYS A 40 -13.21 -20.69 -20.18
N ALA A 41 -13.79 -20.24 -19.08
CA ALA A 41 -13.59 -20.73 -17.71
C ALA A 41 -12.17 -20.74 -17.09
N HIS A 42 -11.12 -20.29 -17.78
CA HIS A 42 -9.78 -20.15 -17.20
C HIS A 42 -9.67 -18.85 -16.39
N ARG A 43 -9.90 -18.93 -15.07
CA ARG A 43 -9.90 -17.78 -14.16
C ARG A 43 -9.12 -18.06 -12.87
N PRO A 44 -8.43 -17.06 -12.31
CA PRO A 44 -7.88 -17.18 -10.98
C PRO A 44 -9.02 -17.26 -9.94
N GLY A 45 -8.94 -18.23 -9.03
CA GLY A 45 -9.80 -18.26 -7.85
C GLY A 45 -9.52 -17.10 -6.90
N VAL A 46 -10.32 -16.98 -5.84
CA VAL A 46 -10.05 -16.03 -4.74
C VAL A 46 -8.67 -16.32 -4.16
N LYS A 47 -7.83 -15.29 -4.03
CA LYS A 47 -6.40 -15.41 -3.67
C LYS A 47 -5.56 -16.33 -4.59
N GLY A 48 -6.06 -16.62 -5.79
CA GLY A 48 -5.48 -17.58 -6.73
C GLY A 48 -4.78 -16.94 -7.94
N GLY A 49 -4.59 -15.62 -7.94
CA GLY A 49 -3.98 -14.87 -9.05
C GLY A 49 -2.46 -14.93 -9.09
N TYR A 50 -1.80 -15.46 -8.06
CA TYR A 50 -0.34 -15.39 -7.96
C TYR A 50 0.36 -16.43 -8.85
N PHE A 51 0.81 -15.99 -10.02
CA PHE A 51 1.60 -16.73 -11.02
C PHE A 51 0.96 -17.95 -11.73
N PRO A 52 -0.37 -18.09 -11.89
CA PRO A 52 -0.88 -19.00 -12.88
C PRO A 52 -0.50 -18.47 -14.28
N VAL A 53 -0.07 -19.36 -15.17
CA VAL A 53 0.28 -18.97 -16.55
C VAL A 53 -0.98 -18.68 -17.38
N PRO A 54 -0.88 -17.93 -18.49
CA PRO A 54 -1.96 -17.83 -19.46
C PRO A 54 -2.46 -19.23 -19.89
N PRO A 55 -3.79 -19.41 -20.11
CA PRO A 55 -4.82 -18.38 -20.24
C PRO A 55 -5.49 -17.93 -18.93
N VAL A 56 -5.04 -18.40 -17.76
CA VAL A 56 -5.60 -17.96 -16.47
C VAL A 56 -5.24 -16.50 -16.20
N ASP A 57 -3.97 -16.13 -16.40
CA ASP A 57 -3.51 -14.74 -16.46
C ASP A 57 -3.80 -14.18 -17.85
N GLN A 58 -4.79 -13.29 -17.94
CA GLN A 58 -5.28 -12.65 -19.16
C GLN A 58 -4.63 -11.27 -19.37
N HIS A 59 -3.86 -10.77 -18.40
CA HIS A 59 -3.30 -9.42 -18.41
C HIS A 59 -1.81 -9.36 -18.79
N HIS A 60 -1.18 -10.50 -19.13
CA HIS A 60 0.25 -10.59 -19.45
C HIS A 60 0.70 -9.60 -20.53
N ASP A 61 0.01 -9.57 -21.67
CA ASP A 61 0.37 -8.70 -22.80
C ASP A 61 0.13 -7.23 -22.48
N ILE A 62 -0.94 -6.92 -21.75
CA ILE A 62 -1.26 -5.55 -21.33
C ILE A 62 -0.18 -5.04 -20.35
N ARG A 63 0.24 -5.85 -19.37
CA ARG A 63 1.35 -5.50 -18.48
C ARG A 63 2.65 -5.29 -19.26
N SER A 64 2.92 -6.12 -20.26
CA SER A 64 4.11 -5.96 -21.11
C SER A 64 4.08 -4.65 -21.90
N ALA A 65 2.93 -4.27 -22.45
CA ALA A 65 2.73 -2.98 -23.11
C ALA A 65 2.95 -1.80 -22.14
N MET A 66 2.44 -1.89 -20.91
CA MET A 66 2.71 -0.90 -19.87
C MET A 66 4.21 -0.79 -19.56
N CYS A 67 4.94 -1.91 -19.50
CA CYS A 67 6.37 -1.91 -19.25
C CYS A 67 7.14 -1.18 -20.36
N MET A 68 6.84 -1.46 -21.63
CA MET A 68 7.48 -0.78 -22.76
C MET A 68 7.27 0.73 -22.71
N VAL A 69 6.03 1.19 -22.45
CA VAL A 69 5.73 2.62 -22.35
C VAL A 69 6.42 3.26 -21.13
N LEU A 70 6.52 2.54 -20.00
CA LEU A 70 7.24 3.04 -18.83
C LEU A 70 8.73 3.26 -19.11
N GLU A 71 9.36 2.34 -19.84
CA GLU A 71 10.75 2.46 -20.25
C GLU A 71 10.96 3.60 -21.26
N GLU A 72 10.05 3.78 -22.21
CA GLU A 72 10.04 4.94 -23.12
C GLU A 72 9.90 6.27 -22.36
N MET A 73 9.19 6.27 -21.23
CA MET A 73 9.05 7.42 -20.32
C MET A 73 10.19 7.52 -19.29
N GLY A 74 11.26 6.75 -19.46
CA GLY A 74 12.51 6.87 -18.70
C GLY A 74 12.55 6.11 -17.37
N GLN A 75 11.56 5.29 -17.06
CA GLN A 75 11.65 4.37 -15.93
C GLN A 75 12.51 3.15 -16.29
N VAL A 76 12.93 2.40 -15.28
CA VAL A 76 13.54 1.08 -15.48
C VAL A 76 12.68 0.05 -14.80
N VAL A 77 12.08 -0.82 -15.61
CA VAL A 77 11.26 -1.93 -15.14
C VAL A 77 12.17 -3.09 -14.74
N GLU A 78 11.90 -3.69 -13.58
CA GLU A 78 12.63 -4.85 -13.07
C GLU A 78 11.83 -6.14 -13.25
N ALA A 79 10.51 -6.07 -13.12
CA ALA A 79 9.60 -7.20 -13.34
C ALA A 79 8.14 -6.71 -13.51
N HIS A 80 7.28 -7.58 -14.02
CA HIS A 80 5.83 -7.43 -13.94
C HIS A 80 5.19 -8.79 -13.69
N HIS A 81 4.06 -8.82 -12.98
CA HIS A 81 3.34 -10.05 -12.69
C HIS A 81 1.88 -9.79 -12.32
N HIS A 82 1.08 -10.86 -12.41
CA HIS A 82 -0.21 -10.90 -11.77
C HIS A 82 -0.01 -10.99 -10.25
N GLU A 83 -0.93 -10.41 -9.49
CA GLU A 83 -0.91 -10.39 -8.03
C GLU A 83 -1.93 -11.36 -7.42
N VAL A 84 -2.02 -11.42 -6.10
CA VAL A 84 -2.74 -12.50 -5.39
C VAL A 84 -4.25 -12.58 -5.71
N ALA A 85 -4.96 -11.44 -5.76
CA ALA A 85 -6.42 -11.45 -5.84
C ALA A 85 -6.95 -11.85 -7.23
N THR A 86 -8.18 -12.38 -7.25
CA THR A 86 -8.96 -12.55 -8.48
C THR A 86 -9.32 -11.19 -9.10
N ALA A 87 -9.93 -11.20 -10.29
CA ALA A 87 -10.44 -10.01 -10.97
C ALA A 87 -9.36 -8.97 -11.32
N GLY A 88 -8.16 -9.41 -11.70
CA GLY A 88 -7.16 -8.55 -12.33
C GLY A 88 -6.28 -7.73 -11.38
N GLN A 89 -5.84 -8.28 -10.25
CA GLN A 89 -4.77 -7.63 -9.48
C GLN A 89 -3.42 -7.79 -10.17
N ASN A 90 -2.65 -6.71 -10.30
CA ASN A 90 -1.40 -6.69 -11.04
C ASN A 90 -0.35 -5.80 -10.34
N GLU A 91 0.93 -6.07 -10.61
CA GLU A 91 2.05 -5.18 -10.24
C GLU A 91 3.12 -5.12 -11.36
N ILE A 92 3.76 -3.96 -11.48
CA ILE A 92 5.01 -3.72 -12.21
C ILE A 92 6.00 -3.18 -11.18
N ALA A 93 7.08 -3.92 -10.98
CA ALA A 93 8.20 -3.53 -10.14
C ALA A 93 9.15 -2.65 -10.96
N CYS A 94 9.32 -1.40 -10.53
CA CYS A 94 10.27 -0.46 -11.13
C CYS A 94 11.43 -0.20 -10.18
N ARG A 95 12.64 -0.07 -10.74
CA ARG A 95 13.86 0.24 -9.99
C ARG A 95 13.70 1.48 -9.12
N PHE A 96 14.34 1.48 -7.94
CA PHE A 96 14.37 2.62 -7.05
C PHE A 96 15.05 3.85 -7.67
N ASN A 97 14.78 5.04 -7.11
CA ASN A 97 15.45 6.29 -7.46
C ASN A 97 15.54 7.20 -6.21
N THR A 98 16.15 8.38 -6.34
CA THR A 98 16.14 9.41 -5.29
C THR A 98 14.71 9.85 -4.97
N LEU A 99 14.45 10.26 -3.71
CA LEU A 99 13.11 10.48 -3.15
C LEU A 99 12.14 11.21 -4.10
N THR A 100 12.47 12.44 -4.51
CA THR A 100 11.57 13.25 -5.36
C THR A 100 11.37 12.63 -6.74
N LYS A 101 12.45 12.19 -7.39
CA LYS A 101 12.37 11.52 -8.69
C LYS A 101 11.51 10.27 -8.63
N LYS A 102 11.60 9.49 -7.54
CA LYS A 102 10.76 8.31 -7.40
C LYS A 102 9.29 8.69 -7.24
N ALA A 103 8.98 9.79 -6.57
CA ALA A 103 7.62 10.30 -6.51
C ALA A 103 7.10 10.75 -7.89
N ASP A 104 7.94 11.40 -8.71
CA ASP A 104 7.63 11.72 -10.12
C ASP A 104 7.32 10.44 -10.91
N GLU A 105 8.17 9.42 -10.77
CA GLU A 105 7.99 8.12 -11.43
C GLU A 105 6.70 7.40 -10.98
N ILE A 106 6.26 7.53 -9.73
CA ILE A 106 4.97 6.97 -9.30
C ILE A 106 3.80 7.64 -10.04
N GLN A 107 3.87 8.95 -10.28
CA GLN A 107 2.84 9.65 -11.04
C GLN A 107 2.83 9.19 -12.51
N VAL A 108 4.00 9.06 -13.12
CA VAL A 108 4.15 8.52 -14.49
C VAL A 108 3.63 7.07 -14.55
N LEU A 109 3.95 6.24 -13.56
CA LEU A 109 3.48 4.85 -13.50
C LEU A 109 1.97 4.78 -13.50
N LYS A 110 1.31 5.53 -12.60
CA LYS A 110 -0.15 5.59 -12.54
C LYS A 110 -0.74 6.09 -13.86
N TYR A 111 -0.14 7.09 -14.47
CA TYR A 111 -0.57 7.62 -15.77
C TYR A 111 -0.49 6.56 -16.87
N VAL A 112 0.66 5.89 -17.03
CA VAL A 112 0.83 4.85 -18.06
C VAL A 112 -0.15 3.70 -17.83
N VAL A 113 -0.25 3.20 -16.60
CA VAL A 113 -1.14 2.09 -16.27
C VAL A 113 -2.60 2.44 -16.58
N HIS A 114 -3.09 3.63 -16.19
CA HIS A 114 -4.46 4.05 -16.52
C HIS A 114 -4.69 4.15 -18.03
N ASN A 115 -3.78 4.79 -18.77
CA ASN A 115 -3.99 5.09 -20.18
C ASN A 115 -3.82 3.87 -21.07
N VAL A 116 -2.81 3.03 -20.80
CA VAL A 116 -2.63 1.77 -21.52
C VAL A 116 -3.84 0.87 -21.27
N ALA A 117 -4.29 0.69 -20.02
CA ALA A 117 -5.51 -0.10 -19.75
C ALA A 117 -6.73 0.43 -20.52
N ASN A 118 -6.94 1.75 -20.53
CA ASN A 118 -8.04 2.37 -21.27
C ASN A 118 -7.96 2.12 -22.79
N MET A 119 -6.75 2.10 -23.38
CA MET A 119 -6.57 1.75 -24.80
C MET A 119 -6.93 0.30 -25.10
N TYR A 120 -6.82 -0.60 -24.11
CA TYR A 120 -7.23 -2.00 -24.21
C TYR A 120 -8.70 -2.23 -23.78
N GLY A 121 -9.48 -1.16 -23.59
CA GLY A 121 -10.89 -1.25 -23.19
C GLY A 121 -11.09 -1.68 -21.74
N LYS A 122 -10.07 -1.54 -20.90
CA LYS A 122 -10.10 -1.86 -19.46
C LYS A 122 -10.10 -0.57 -18.63
N THR A 123 -10.50 -0.68 -17.37
CA THR A 123 -10.37 0.40 -16.39
C THR A 123 -9.50 -0.05 -15.22
N VAL A 124 -8.60 0.81 -14.76
CA VAL A 124 -7.69 0.51 -13.64
C VAL A 124 -8.03 1.36 -12.42
N THR A 125 -7.88 0.77 -11.25
CA THR A 125 -7.88 1.49 -9.97
C THR A 125 -6.68 1.15 -9.11
N PHE A 126 -6.15 2.17 -8.45
CA PHE A 126 -5.13 2.09 -7.41
C PHE A 126 -5.75 2.15 -6.00
N MET A 127 -7.07 1.95 -5.88
CA MET A 127 -7.75 1.93 -4.58
C MET A 127 -7.17 0.81 -3.69
N PRO A 128 -6.93 1.06 -2.39
CA PRO A 128 -6.33 0.07 -1.50
C PRO A 128 -7.16 -1.21 -1.32
N LYS A 129 -8.49 -1.11 -1.36
CA LYS A 129 -9.40 -2.25 -1.17
C LYS A 129 -10.63 -2.11 -2.08
N PRO A 130 -10.52 -2.50 -3.35
CA PRO A 130 -11.65 -2.41 -4.29
C PRO A 130 -12.65 -3.57 -4.14
N ILE A 131 -12.19 -4.75 -3.67
CA ILE A 131 -13.01 -5.96 -3.50
C ILE A 131 -12.92 -6.43 -2.05
N VAL A 132 -14.06 -6.86 -1.49
CA VAL A 132 -14.16 -7.47 -0.16
C VAL A 132 -13.86 -8.97 -0.25
N GLY A 133 -13.11 -9.52 0.71
CA GLY A 133 -12.83 -10.96 0.78
C GLY A 133 -11.62 -11.45 -0.02
N ASP A 134 -10.93 -10.58 -0.75
CA ASP A 134 -9.66 -10.88 -1.42
C ASP A 134 -8.57 -9.86 -1.07
N ASN A 135 -7.33 -10.03 -1.54
CA ASN A 135 -6.22 -9.11 -1.25
C ASN A 135 -6.51 -7.67 -1.72
N GLY A 136 -5.91 -6.69 -1.04
CA GLY A 136 -5.98 -5.28 -1.43
C GLY A 136 -4.67 -4.82 -2.06
N SER A 137 -4.63 -3.62 -2.64
CA SER A 137 -3.44 -3.06 -3.28
C SER A 137 -2.56 -2.29 -2.29
N GLY A 138 -1.30 -2.71 -2.16
CA GLY A 138 -0.25 -2.05 -1.39
C GLY A 138 0.70 -1.18 -2.22
N MET A 139 1.46 -0.33 -1.53
CA MET A 139 2.62 0.36 -2.09
C MET A 139 3.81 0.19 -1.14
N HIS A 140 4.40 -0.99 -1.14
CA HIS A 140 5.55 -1.27 -0.29
C HIS A 140 6.72 -0.32 -0.60
N CYS A 141 7.18 0.39 0.43
CA CYS A 141 8.19 1.44 0.30
C CYS A 141 9.56 0.89 0.74
N HIS A 142 10.38 0.52 -0.24
CA HIS A 142 11.78 0.16 0.00
C HIS A 142 12.65 1.41 0.17
N MET A 143 13.40 1.48 1.28
CA MET A 143 14.18 2.68 1.64
C MET A 143 15.59 2.34 2.12
N SER A 144 16.56 3.17 1.72
CA SER A 144 17.91 3.22 2.26
C SER A 144 18.49 4.63 2.13
N LEU A 145 19.45 4.97 3.00
CA LEU A 145 20.21 6.21 2.91
C LEU A 145 21.60 5.94 2.34
N GLY A 146 22.05 6.82 1.44
CA GLY A 146 23.38 6.77 0.85
C GLY A 146 24.15 8.06 1.11
N LYS A 147 25.46 7.95 1.34
CA LYS A 147 26.38 9.09 1.42
C LYS A 147 27.69 8.72 0.74
N ASP A 148 28.17 9.57 -0.17
CA ASP A 148 29.45 9.39 -0.89
C ASP A 148 29.59 7.98 -1.52
N GLY A 149 28.50 7.48 -2.12
CA GLY A 149 28.44 6.15 -2.74
C GLY A 149 28.35 4.97 -1.76
N THR A 150 28.32 5.22 -0.46
CA THR A 150 28.21 4.20 0.59
C THR A 150 26.76 4.08 1.07
N ASN A 151 26.25 2.85 1.14
CA ASN A 151 24.94 2.57 1.72
C ASN A 151 25.04 2.58 3.26
N LEU A 152 24.41 3.57 3.89
CA LEU A 152 24.43 3.78 5.33
C LEU A 152 23.55 2.78 6.10
N PHE A 153 22.68 2.02 5.41
CA PHE A 153 21.84 1.00 6.03
C PHE A 153 22.52 -0.35 6.15
N ALA A 154 23.67 -0.55 5.51
CA ALA A 154 24.46 -1.78 5.63
C ALA A 154 25.34 -1.76 6.88
N GLY A 155 25.35 -2.87 7.63
CA GLY A 155 26.16 -3.01 8.84
C GLY A 155 26.22 -4.44 9.35
N ASP A 156 26.55 -4.58 10.64
CA ASP A 156 26.80 -5.85 11.33
C ASP A 156 25.69 -6.24 12.33
N LYS A 157 24.57 -5.52 12.34
CA LYS A 157 23.42 -5.78 13.22
C LYS A 157 22.45 -6.76 12.58
N TYR A 158 21.24 -6.86 13.14
CA TYR A 158 20.19 -7.78 12.69
C TYR A 158 20.02 -7.74 11.16
N ALA A 159 20.04 -8.93 10.54
CA ALA A 159 19.91 -9.11 9.09
C ALA A 159 20.87 -8.27 8.23
N GLY A 160 22.06 -7.91 8.75
CA GLY A 160 23.07 -7.14 8.05
C GLY A 160 22.76 -5.63 7.95
N LEU A 161 21.90 -5.13 8.85
CA LEU A 161 21.61 -3.71 8.98
C LEU A 161 22.67 -2.98 9.79
N SER A 162 22.78 -1.67 9.60
CA SER A 162 23.52 -0.77 10.49
C SER A 162 22.67 -0.33 11.67
N GLU A 163 23.31 0.22 12.71
CA GLU A 163 22.62 0.91 13.80
C GLU A 163 21.80 2.10 13.29
N THR A 164 22.29 2.83 12.28
CA THR A 164 21.56 3.91 11.62
C THR A 164 20.23 3.42 11.04
N ALA A 165 20.20 2.25 10.40
CA ALA A 165 18.98 1.66 9.88
C ALA A 165 18.02 1.26 11.01
N LEU A 166 18.52 0.70 12.12
CA LEU A 166 17.70 0.37 13.27
C LEU A 166 17.05 1.63 13.87
N TYR A 167 17.81 2.71 14.05
CA TYR A 167 17.23 3.97 14.51
C TYR A 167 16.22 4.57 13.54
N TYR A 168 16.45 4.43 12.23
CA TYR A 168 15.48 4.82 11.23
C TYR A 168 14.16 4.05 11.40
N ILE A 169 14.23 2.72 11.58
CA ILE A 169 13.06 1.87 11.87
C ILE A 169 12.35 2.35 13.15
N GLY A 170 13.09 2.66 14.22
CA GLY A 170 12.51 3.14 15.47
C GLY A 170 11.75 4.46 15.31
N GLY A 171 12.26 5.35 14.46
CA GLY A 171 11.55 6.56 14.04
C GLY A 171 10.25 6.28 13.28
N ILE A 172 10.28 5.35 12.32
CA ILE A 172 9.08 4.92 11.58
C ILE A 172 8.03 4.35 12.55
N ILE A 173 8.42 3.44 13.45
CA ILE A 173 7.51 2.82 14.42
C ILE A 173 6.89 3.86 15.35
N LYS A 174 7.71 4.76 15.91
CA LYS A 174 7.24 5.82 16.83
C LYS A 174 6.19 6.72 16.19
N HIS A 175 6.38 7.08 14.91
CA HIS A 175 5.54 8.06 14.22
C HIS A 175 4.52 7.42 13.28
N ALA A 176 4.39 6.09 13.26
CA ALA A 176 3.61 5.35 12.27
C ALA A 176 2.17 5.84 12.12
N LYS A 177 1.49 6.12 13.25
CA LYS A 177 0.12 6.63 13.26
C LYS A 177 -0.02 7.97 12.52
N ALA A 178 0.93 8.88 12.78
CA ALA A 178 1.01 10.16 12.08
C ALA A 178 1.37 9.99 10.60
N ILE A 179 2.27 9.05 10.28
CA ILE A 179 2.64 8.71 8.90
C ILE A 179 1.43 8.16 8.12
N ASN A 180 0.55 7.37 8.77
CA ASN A 180 -0.64 6.82 8.13
C ASN A 180 -1.52 7.91 7.50
N ALA A 181 -1.57 9.11 8.08
CA ALA A 181 -2.34 10.21 7.48
C ALA A 181 -1.87 10.54 6.05
N PHE A 182 -0.58 10.36 5.74
CA PHE A 182 0.00 10.62 4.43
C PHE A 182 0.12 9.36 3.56
N THR A 183 0.43 8.20 4.16
CA THR A 183 0.66 6.94 3.44
C THR A 183 -0.59 6.09 3.25
N ASN A 184 -1.65 6.39 4.00
CA ASN A 184 -2.94 5.70 4.00
C ASN A 184 -4.10 6.72 4.01
N PRO A 185 -4.14 7.66 3.04
CA PRO A 185 -4.89 8.91 3.16
C PRO A 185 -6.38 8.77 2.79
N SER A 186 -6.95 7.57 2.87
CA SER A 186 -8.33 7.30 2.46
C SER A 186 -9.02 6.41 3.48
N THR A 187 -10.34 6.53 3.63
CA THR A 187 -11.11 5.57 4.46
C THR A 187 -11.03 4.14 3.89
N ASN A 188 -10.77 3.99 2.59
CA ASN A 188 -10.58 2.69 1.94
C ASN A 188 -9.24 2.03 2.31
N SER A 189 -8.21 2.81 2.66
CA SER A 189 -6.93 2.32 3.18
C SER A 189 -7.11 1.42 4.41
N TYR A 190 -8.01 1.80 5.30
CA TYR A 190 -8.29 1.08 6.54
C TYR A 190 -9.22 -0.14 6.35
N LYS A 191 -9.79 -0.31 5.15
CA LYS A 191 -10.42 -1.57 4.72
C LYS A 191 -9.39 -2.58 4.20
N ARG A 192 -8.20 -2.11 3.81
CA ARG A 192 -7.04 -2.96 3.48
C ARG A 192 -6.30 -3.39 4.75
N LEU A 193 -6.02 -2.47 5.67
CA LEU A 193 -5.27 -2.69 6.92
C LEU A 193 -6.08 -3.48 7.96
N VAL A 194 -6.43 -4.72 7.61
CA VAL A 194 -7.08 -5.70 8.48
C VAL A 194 -6.30 -7.02 8.41
N PRO A 195 -6.35 -7.87 9.46
CA PRO A 195 -5.66 -9.16 9.46
C PRO A 195 -6.02 -10.07 8.26
N HIS A 196 -5.14 -11.02 7.94
CA HIS A 196 -5.33 -12.12 6.95
C HIS A 196 -5.32 -11.79 5.43
N PHE A 197 -5.01 -10.56 5.01
CA PHE A 197 -4.91 -10.18 3.58
C PHE A 197 -3.54 -9.63 3.18
N GLU A 198 -2.47 -10.13 3.80
CA GLU A 198 -1.09 -9.65 3.61
C GLU A 198 -0.89 -8.15 3.90
N ALA A 199 -1.86 -7.51 4.53
CA ALA A 199 -1.81 -6.14 5.00
C ALA A 199 -1.31 -6.11 6.45
N PRO A 200 -0.10 -5.60 6.70
CA PRO A 200 0.48 -5.69 8.02
C PRO A 200 0.04 -4.53 8.90
N VAL A 201 -0.58 -4.85 10.04
CA VAL A 201 -1.04 -3.88 11.05
C VAL A 201 -0.06 -3.71 12.22
N MET A 202 0.79 -4.71 12.44
CA MET A 202 1.73 -4.76 13.57
C MET A 202 2.99 -3.94 13.28
N LEU A 203 3.28 -2.96 14.12
CA LEU A 203 4.48 -2.12 14.06
C LEU A 203 5.68 -2.85 14.66
N ALA A 204 6.13 -3.87 13.92
CA ALA A 204 7.32 -4.64 14.20
C ALA A 204 8.18 -4.72 12.93
N TYR A 205 9.44 -5.15 13.11
CA TYR A 205 10.34 -5.44 12.00
C TYR A 205 10.85 -6.89 12.05
N SER A 206 11.01 -7.51 10.88
CA SER A 206 11.57 -8.87 10.75
C SER A 206 12.12 -9.10 9.35
N ALA A 207 13.12 -9.97 9.23
CA ALA A 207 13.62 -10.45 7.95
C ALA A 207 12.80 -11.64 7.40
N LYS A 208 12.09 -12.37 8.26
CA LYS A 208 11.39 -13.62 7.92
C LYS A 208 9.88 -13.46 7.94
N ASN A 209 9.37 -12.69 8.88
CA ASN A 209 7.94 -12.63 9.14
C ASN A 209 7.23 -11.63 8.22
N ARG A 210 6.24 -12.11 7.46
CA ARG A 210 5.39 -11.31 6.57
C ARG A 210 4.21 -10.64 7.26
N SER A 211 3.94 -10.91 8.53
CA SER A 211 2.94 -10.17 9.32
C SER A 211 3.49 -8.87 9.93
N ALA A 212 4.83 -8.68 9.90
CA ALA A 212 5.48 -7.43 10.29
C ALA A 212 5.28 -6.33 9.24
N SER A 213 5.01 -5.10 9.70
CA SER A 213 4.83 -3.94 8.83
C SER A 213 6.14 -3.40 8.25
N ILE A 214 7.29 -3.75 8.83
CA ILE A 214 8.61 -3.41 8.31
C ILE A 214 9.38 -4.70 8.00
N ARG A 215 9.48 -5.06 6.72
CA ARG A 215 10.27 -6.21 6.30
C ARG A 215 11.72 -5.81 6.05
N ILE A 216 12.66 -6.70 6.38
CA ILE A 216 14.07 -6.56 6.02
C ILE A 216 14.41 -7.57 4.91
N PRO A 217 14.48 -7.14 3.63
CA PRO A 217 14.86 -8.03 2.54
C PRO A 217 16.23 -8.68 2.79
N VAL A 218 16.26 -10.02 2.78
CA VAL A 218 17.50 -10.78 2.87
C VAL A 218 18.18 -10.77 1.50
N VAL A 219 19.18 -9.92 1.37
CA VAL A 219 20.01 -9.82 0.17
C VAL A 219 21.48 -10.11 0.49
N PRO A 220 22.23 -10.76 -0.42
CA PRO A 220 23.65 -11.07 -0.19
C PRO A 220 24.52 -9.81 -0.27
N SER A 221 24.16 -8.84 -1.11
CA SER A 221 24.95 -7.62 -1.31
C SER A 221 24.65 -6.55 -0.26
N ALA A 222 25.68 -6.09 0.44
CA ALA A 222 25.59 -4.93 1.34
C ALA A 222 25.09 -3.68 0.62
N LYS A 223 25.42 -3.50 -0.66
CA LYS A 223 24.95 -2.35 -1.47
C LYS A 223 23.43 -2.32 -1.61
N ALA A 224 22.77 -3.48 -1.60
CA ALA A 224 21.32 -3.61 -1.74
C ALA A 224 20.56 -3.63 -0.40
N ARG A 225 21.26 -3.49 0.75
CA ARG A 225 20.64 -3.52 2.08
C ARG A 225 19.68 -2.34 2.24
N ARG A 226 18.46 -2.63 2.71
CA ARG A 226 17.36 -1.68 2.82
C ARG A 226 16.30 -2.18 3.80
N ILE A 227 15.36 -1.32 4.15
CA ILE A 227 14.12 -1.70 4.83
C ILE A 227 12.96 -1.62 3.84
N GLU A 228 11.85 -2.26 4.15
CA GLU A 228 10.61 -2.18 3.38
C GLU A 228 9.45 -1.90 4.32
N VAL A 229 8.85 -0.73 4.20
CA VAL A 229 7.67 -0.33 4.97
C VAL A 229 6.42 -0.65 4.16
N ARG A 230 5.56 -1.51 4.69
CA ARG A 230 4.52 -2.23 3.91
C ARG A 230 3.09 -1.73 4.12
N PHE A 231 2.87 -0.94 5.18
CA PHE A 231 1.56 -0.33 5.41
C PHE A 231 1.14 0.70 4.34
N PRO A 232 2.03 1.47 3.66
CA PRO A 232 1.59 2.44 2.66
C PRO A 232 0.80 1.78 1.53
N ASP A 233 -0.13 2.53 0.97
CA ASP A 233 -0.97 2.08 -0.13
C ASP A 233 -0.94 3.08 -1.30
N PRO A 234 -1.41 2.68 -2.50
CA PRO A 234 -1.29 3.52 -3.68
C PRO A 234 -2.20 4.76 -3.66
N ALA A 235 -3.11 4.94 -2.69
CA ALA A 235 -3.86 6.19 -2.56
C ALA A 235 -3.00 7.32 -1.99
N ALA A 236 -1.84 7.01 -1.39
CA ALA A 236 -0.87 7.97 -0.93
C ALA A 236 -0.48 8.97 -2.04
N ASN A 237 -0.39 10.24 -1.67
CA ASN A 237 0.38 11.20 -2.46
C ASN A 237 1.86 10.82 -2.30
N PRO A 238 2.57 10.42 -3.38
CA PRO A 238 3.91 9.86 -3.23
C PRO A 238 4.90 10.86 -2.65
N TYR A 239 4.76 12.16 -2.93
CA TYR A 239 5.61 13.19 -2.36
C TYR A 239 5.44 13.28 -0.84
N LEU A 240 4.18 13.40 -0.38
CA LEU A 240 3.89 13.54 1.05
C LEU A 240 4.21 12.27 1.82
N GLY A 241 3.83 11.10 1.29
CA GLY A 241 4.11 9.81 1.90
C GLY A 241 5.62 9.55 2.05
N PHE A 242 6.41 9.82 1.01
CA PHE A 242 7.86 9.59 1.07
C PHE A 242 8.57 10.59 1.99
N VAL A 243 8.17 11.87 1.98
CA VAL A 243 8.70 12.87 2.90
C VAL A 243 8.34 12.51 4.35
N ALA A 244 7.11 12.07 4.63
CA ALA A 244 6.70 11.65 5.96
C ALA A 244 7.55 10.48 6.48
N LEU A 245 7.78 9.46 5.65
CA LEU A 245 8.66 8.34 5.97
C LEU A 245 10.11 8.81 6.21
N LEU A 246 10.64 9.72 5.39
CA LEU A 246 11.98 10.28 5.57
C LEU A 246 12.11 11.04 6.88
N MET A 247 11.19 11.97 7.15
CA MET A 247 11.23 12.83 8.36
C MET A 247 11.15 12.00 9.63
N ALA A 248 10.27 11.00 9.67
CA ALA A 248 10.16 10.08 10.80
C ALA A 248 11.44 9.27 11.01
N GLY A 249 12.03 8.72 9.94
CA GLY A 249 13.28 7.97 10.03
C GLY A 249 14.47 8.84 10.48
N LEU A 250 14.54 10.10 10.02
CA LEU A 250 15.56 11.05 10.47
C LEU A 250 15.39 11.44 11.94
N ASP A 251 14.15 11.61 12.43
CA ASP A 251 13.90 11.82 13.86
C ASP A 251 14.37 10.63 14.70
N GLY A 252 14.13 9.41 14.20
CA GLY A 252 14.64 8.17 14.78
C GLY A 252 16.16 8.18 14.94
N ILE A 253 16.90 8.53 13.87
CA ILE A 253 18.36 8.64 13.88
C ILE A 253 18.85 9.70 14.86
N GLN A 254 18.27 10.91 14.81
CA GLN A 254 18.73 12.04 15.62
C GLN A 254 18.53 11.80 17.12
N ASN A 255 17.42 11.16 17.49
CA ASN A 255 17.09 10.85 18.88
C ASN A 255 17.52 9.43 19.31
N LYS A 256 18.24 8.68 18.46
CA LYS A 256 18.71 7.31 18.71
C LYS A 256 17.60 6.37 19.19
N ILE A 257 16.44 6.43 18.54
CA ILE A 257 15.24 5.69 18.93
C ILE A 257 15.41 4.23 18.51
N HIS A 258 15.65 3.34 19.48
CA HIS A 258 15.77 1.91 19.19
C HIS A 258 14.40 1.30 18.86
N PRO A 259 14.26 0.44 17.82
CA PRO A 259 12.99 -0.15 17.41
C PRO A 259 12.53 -1.33 18.29
N GLY A 260 13.31 -1.66 19.33
CA GLY A 260 13.16 -2.90 20.09
C GLY A 260 13.77 -4.10 19.37
N GLU A 261 13.51 -5.30 19.90
CA GLU A 261 13.96 -6.56 19.31
C GLU A 261 13.15 -6.91 18.06
N ALA A 262 13.78 -7.61 17.11
CA ALA A 262 13.09 -8.09 15.91
C ALA A 262 12.06 -9.17 16.26
N MET A 263 10.93 -9.18 15.55
CA MET A 263 9.81 -10.08 15.86
C MET A 263 9.70 -11.20 14.83
N ASP A 264 10.44 -12.29 15.08
CA ASP A 264 10.54 -13.44 14.16
C ASP A 264 9.46 -14.52 14.36
N LYS A 265 8.59 -14.37 15.38
CA LYS A 265 7.37 -15.19 15.53
C LYS A 265 6.31 -14.71 14.54
N ASP A 266 5.45 -15.60 14.03
CA ASP A 266 4.27 -15.15 13.29
C ASP A 266 3.35 -14.36 14.22
N LEU A 267 3.04 -13.12 13.84
CA LEU A 267 2.31 -12.16 14.65
C LEU A 267 0.80 -12.39 14.60
N TYR A 268 0.29 -13.12 13.60
CA TYR A 268 -1.15 -13.40 13.51
C TYR A 268 -1.62 -14.49 14.49
N ASP A 269 -0.70 -15.31 14.98
CA ASP A 269 -0.99 -16.40 15.92
C ASP A 269 -0.57 -16.07 17.36
N LEU A 270 -0.26 -14.81 17.65
CA LEU A 270 0.07 -14.38 19.01
C LEU A 270 -1.18 -14.45 19.90
N PRO A 271 -1.05 -14.88 21.16
CA PRO A 271 -2.11 -14.72 22.14
C PRO A 271 -2.56 -13.26 22.24
N PRO A 272 -3.85 -12.97 22.46
CA PRO A 272 -4.36 -11.60 22.53
C PRO A 272 -3.62 -10.72 23.55
N GLU A 273 -3.13 -11.29 24.66
CA GLU A 273 -2.31 -10.56 25.63
C GLU A 273 -0.94 -10.12 25.09
N GLU A 274 -0.28 -10.92 24.23
CA GLU A 274 0.99 -10.55 23.60
C GLU A 274 0.75 -9.57 22.44
N GLU A 275 -0.34 -9.76 21.69
CA GLU A 275 -0.76 -8.88 20.60
C GLU A 275 -1.02 -7.44 21.07
N ALA A 276 -1.71 -7.28 22.20
CA ALA A 276 -2.06 -5.98 22.76
C ALA A 276 -0.84 -5.12 23.18
N LEU A 277 0.33 -5.74 23.34
CA LEU A 277 1.57 -5.06 23.68
C LEU A 277 2.32 -4.54 22.45
N ILE A 278 1.95 -4.99 21.26
CA ILE A 278 2.61 -4.58 20.01
C ILE A 278 1.92 -3.33 19.47
N PRO A 279 2.64 -2.22 19.25
CA PRO A 279 2.04 -1.04 18.66
C PRO A 279 1.45 -1.37 17.28
N GLN A 280 0.30 -0.79 16.96
CA GLN A 280 -0.38 -0.98 15.68
C GLN A 280 -0.48 0.33 14.90
N VAL A 281 -0.60 0.21 13.58
CA VAL A 281 -1.03 1.32 12.71
C VAL A 281 -2.43 1.80 13.09
N CYS A 282 -2.83 2.97 12.60
CA CYS A 282 -4.19 3.45 12.83
C CYS A 282 -5.24 2.50 12.25
N GLY A 283 -6.38 2.37 12.95
CA GLY A 283 -7.55 1.62 12.50
C GLY A 283 -8.55 2.45 11.68
N SER A 284 -8.39 3.77 11.64
CA SER A 284 -9.23 4.67 10.84
C SER A 284 -8.47 5.90 10.33
N LEU A 285 -9.03 6.55 9.30
CA LEU A 285 -8.48 7.81 8.78
C LEU A 285 -8.56 8.92 9.83
N ASP A 286 -9.65 8.97 10.60
CA ASP A 286 -9.83 9.97 11.65
C ASP A 286 -8.75 9.86 12.73
N GLU A 287 -8.44 8.64 13.18
CA GLU A 287 -7.36 8.39 14.12
C GLU A 287 -6.00 8.84 13.58
N ALA A 288 -5.72 8.59 12.30
CA ALA A 288 -4.46 9.00 11.68
C ALA A 288 -4.34 10.52 11.56
N LEU A 289 -5.44 11.21 11.24
CA LEU A 289 -5.47 12.67 11.18
C LEU A 289 -5.27 13.30 12.57
N ASP A 290 -5.86 12.72 13.62
CA ASP A 290 -5.63 13.17 15.01
C ASP A 290 -4.20 12.91 15.45
N ALA A 291 -3.62 11.77 15.06
CA ALA A 291 -2.22 11.46 15.33
C ALA A 291 -1.26 12.40 14.60
N LEU A 292 -1.58 12.78 13.35
CA LEU A 292 -0.84 13.78 12.59
C LEU A 292 -0.89 15.14 13.28
N ASP A 293 -2.07 15.59 13.70
CA ASP A 293 -2.24 16.86 14.42
C ASP A 293 -1.37 16.89 15.69
N ALA A 294 -1.49 15.87 16.54
CA ALA A 294 -0.73 15.77 17.79
C ALA A 294 0.79 15.63 17.59
N SER A 295 1.25 15.05 16.48
CA SER A 295 2.68 14.76 16.23
C SER A 295 3.31 15.61 15.12
N ARG A 296 2.65 16.70 14.69
CA ARG A 296 3.05 17.50 13.51
C ARG A 296 4.46 18.09 13.56
N ALA A 297 5.00 18.34 14.76
CA ALA A 297 6.29 18.99 14.97
C ALA A 297 7.47 18.31 14.27
N ILE A 298 7.41 16.98 14.09
CA ILE A 298 8.48 16.26 13.37
C ILE A 298 8.45 16.51 11.87
N PHE A 299 7.28 16.80 11.29
CA PHE A 299 7.13 17.08 9.85
C PHE A 299 7.38 18.55 9.51
N THR A 300 7.19 19.47 10.46
CA THR A 300 7.50 20.90 10.28
C THR A 300 8.97 21.23 10.51
N LYS A 301 9.75 20.30 11.09
CA LYS A 301 11.18 20.48 11.36
C LYS A 301 11.94 20.85 10.08
N GLY A 302 12.76 21.90 10.17
CA GLY A 302 13.53 22.41 9.04
C GLY A 302 12.69 23.14 7.98
N GLY A 303 11.42 23.44 8.27
CA GLY A 303 10.52 24.10 7.32
C GLY A 303 10.11 23.21 6.15
N VAL A 304 10.19 21.88 6.32
CA VAL A 304 9.84 20.90 5.26
C VAL A 304 8.33 20.94 4.97
N MET A 305 7.52 21.05 6.02
CA MET A 305 6.09 21.34 5.95
C MET A 305 5.78 22.55 6.84
N SER A 306 4.67 23.25 6.56
CA SER A 306 4.14 24.30 7.43
C SER A 306 2.89 23.81 8.16
N ASP A 307 2.59 24.42 9.30
CA ASP A 307 1.34 24.14 10.03
C ASP A 307 0.11 24.41 9.15
N ASP A 308 0.07 25.52 8.42
CA ASP A 308 -1.02 25.85 7.49
C ASP A 308 -1.25 24.74 6.44
N MET A 309 -0.18 24.13 5.93
CA MET A 309 -0.27 23.06 4.94
C MET A 309 -0.80 21.76 5.57
N ILE A 310 -0.36 21.44 6.78
CA ILE A 310 -0.87 20.29 7.54
C ILE A 310 -2.33 20.49 7.92
N ASP A 311 -2.73 21.69 8.37
CA ASP A 311 -4.11 22.02 8.72
C ASP A 311 -5.03 21.93 7.50
N ALA A 312 -4.61 22.48 6.37
CA ALA A 312 -5.35 22.38 5.11
C ALA A 312 -5.51 20.92 4.65
N TYR A 313 -4.45 20.12 4.79
CA TYR A 313 -4.48 18.69 4.48
C TYR A 313 -5.47 17.93 5.39
N ILE A 314 -5.40 18.15 6.71
CA ILE A 314 -6.30 17.54 7.68
C ILE A 314 -7.74 17.93 7.38
N ALA A 315 -8.02 19.21 7.12
CA ALA A 315 -9.37 19.68 6.81
C ALA A 315 -9.95 18.99 5.56
N LEU A 316 -9.15 18.85 4.50
CA LEU A 316 -9.55 18.16 3.28
C LEU A 316 -9.87 16.68 3.56
N LYS A 317 -9.01 15.99 4.30
CA LYS A 317 -9.18 14.56 4.60
C LYS A 317 -10.29 14.28 5.61
N ARG A 318 -10.50 15.15 6.59
CA ARG A 318 -11.67 15.09 7.48
C ARG A 318 -12.97 15.27 6.72
N ALA A 319 -13.01 16.13 5.70
CA ALA A 319 -14.21 16.29 4.87
C ALA A 319 -14.52 14.99 4.09
N GLU A 320 -13.51 14.33 3.52
CA GLU A 320 -13.67 13.01 2.88
C GLU A 320 -14.16 11.94 3.86
N ALA A 321 -13.53 11.83 5.03
CA ALA A 321 -13.92 10.88 6.09
C ALA A 321 -15.38 11.09 6.52
N LYS A 322 -15.76 12.36 6.76
CA LYS A 322 -17.13 12.73 7.15
C LYS A 322 -18.16 12.36 6.09
N ARG A 323 -17.84 12.50 4.80
CA ARG A 323 -18.75 12.06 3.73
C ARG A 323 -19.01 10.56 3.77
N VAL A 324 -18.00 9.75 4.11
CA VAL A 324 -18.14 8.30 4.23
C VAL A 324 -18.90 7.92 5.50
N SER A 325 -18.65 8.58 6.64
CA SER A 325 -19.35 8.28 7.89
C SER A 325 -20.82 8.70 7.90
N MET A 326 -21.21 9.67 7.07
CA MET A 326 -22.62 10.06 6.87
C MET A 326 -23.33 9.26 5.77
N ALA A 327 -22.61 8.43 5.01
CA ALA A 327 -23.21 7.62 3.95
C ALA A 327 -23.73 6.31 4.53
N VAL A 328 -25.02 6.02 4.30
CA VAL A 328 -25.63 4.75 4.70
C VAL A 328 -25.03 3.62 3.86
N HIS A 329 -24.57 2.56 4.53
CA HIS A 329 -23.86 1.46 3.90
C HIS A 329 -24.81 0.26 3.68
N PRO A 330 -24.75 -0.46 2.54
CA PRO A 330 -25.63 -1.62 2.31
C PRO A 330 -25.62 -2.67 3.42
N LEU A 331 -24.45 -2.91 4.04
CA LEU A 331 -24.31 -3.80 5.20
C LEU A 331 -25.16 -3.38 6.42
N GLU A 332 -25.42 -2.09 6.61
CA GLU A 332 -26.25 -1.62 7.73
C GLU A 332 -27.71 -2.06 7.57
N TYR A 333 -28.19 -2.25 6.34
CA TYR A 333 -29.52 -2.83 6.11
C TYR A 333 -29.55 -4.32 6.48
N GLU A 334 -28.52 -5.09 6.13
CA GLU A 334 -28.42 -6.50 6.54
C GLU A 334 -28.42 -6.65 8.06
N LEU A 335 -27.67 -5.79 8.75
CA LEU A 335 -27.49 -5.86 10.21
C LEU A 335 -28.67 -5.27 10.99
N TYR A 336 -29.27 -4.18 10.51
CA TYR A 336 -30.13 -3.32 11.33
C TYR A 336 -31.51 -3.01 10.75
N TYR A 337 -31.85 -3.45 9.54
CA TYR A 337 -33.15 -3.10 8.93
C TYR A 337 -34.36 -3.63 9.73
N SER A 338 -34.20 -4.78 10.39
CA SER A 338 -35.25 -5.46 11.14
C SER A 338 -35.13 -5.27 12.67
N VAL A 339 -34.37 -4.28 13.14
CA VAL A 339 -34.23 -3.97 14.58
C VAL A 339 -35.57 -3.62 15.22
#